data_AF-A0AA47M3W1-F1
#
_entry.id   AF-A0AA47M3W1-F1
#
_cell.length_a   1.000
_cell.length_b   1.000
_cell.length_c   1.000
_cell.angle_alpha   90.00
_cell.angle_beta   90.00
_cell.angle_gamma   90.00
#
_symmetry.space_group_name_H-M   'P 1'
#
loop_
_entity.id
_entity.type
_entity.pdbx_description
1 polymer ?
#
loop_
_entity_poly.entity_id
_entity_poly.type
_entity_poly.pdbx_seq_one_letter_code
_entity_poly.pdbx_strand_id
1 'polypeptide(L)'
;MEEHLENATVFKGTSKTVQNELLDCMLSVNQLVLVLRHTDDRNTVQERFFEFIPLKSANAESIATALSERLSGILPEQKGKLICQVYDGASVMRGAISGVERRIQDEYPNAHYIHCYAHN
;
A
#
# COMPACT_ATOMS: atom_id res chain seq x y z
N MET A 1 28.42 40.72 2.23
CA MET A 1 27.62 39.68 2.93
C MET A 1 26.24 39.51 2.30
N GLU A 2 25.66 40.57 1.73
CA GLU A 2 24.43 40.49 0.93
C GLU A 2 24.63 39.82 -0.44
N GLU A 3 25.79 40.01 -1.09
CA GLU A 3 26.05 39.48 -2.44
C GLU A 3 26.24 37.95 -2.51
N HIS A 4 26.56 37.30 -1.37
CA HIS A 4 26.70 35.84 -1.29
C HIS A 4 25.36 35.12 -1.03
N LEU A 5 24.30 35.85 -0.64
CA LEU A 5 22.96 35.28 -0.47
C LEU A 5 22.16 35.24 -1.78
N GLU A 6 22.51 36.05 -2.78
CA GLU A 6 21.78 36.10 -4.06
C GLU A 6 22.16 34.96 -5.03
N ASN A 7 23.36 34.40 -4.92
CA ASN A 7 23.83 33.31 -5.78
C ASN A 7 23.64 31.91 -5.20
N ALA A 8 23.05 31.79 -4.00
CA ALA A 8 22.67 30.50 -3.47
C ALA A 8 21.47 29.97 -4.27
N THR A 9 21.57 28.75 -4.81
CA THR A 9 20.47 27.97 -5.40
C THR A 9 19.45 27.51 -4.34
N VAL A 10 19.25 28.32 -3.31
CA VAL A 10 18.20 28.13 -2.32
C VAL A 10 16.91 28.55 -2.97
N PHE A 11 16.14 27.54 -3.38
CA PHE A 11 14.80 27.66 -3.94
C PHE A 11 13.99 28.74 -3.21
N LYS A 12 13.62 29.81 -3.92
CA LYS A 12 12.83 30.96 -3.40
C LYS A 12 11.33 30.64 -3.24
N GLY A 13 10.97 29.38 -2.99
CA GLY A 13 9.60 29.00 -2.69
C GLY A 13 9.29 29.32 -1.22
N THR A 14 8.16 29.96 -0.93
CA THR A 14 7.74 30.09 0.47
C THR A 14 7.56 28.70 1.07
N SER A 15 7.94 28.51 2.33
CA SER A 15 7.88 27.19 3.01
C SER A 15 6.54 26.48 2.83
N LYS A 16 5.43 27.23 2.72
CA LYS A 16 4.08 26.71 2.45
C LYS A 16 3.90 26.20 1.02
N THR A 17 4.43 26.87 0.00
CA THR A 17 4.36 26.40 -1.39
C THR A 17 5.18 25.13 -1.56
N VAL A 18 6.39 25.07 -1.00
CA VAL A 18 7.24 23.87 -1.05
C VAL A 18 6.62 22.72 -0.24
N GLN A 19 6.03 23.01 0.93
CA GLN A 19 5.29 22.01 1.70
C GLN A 19 4.04 21.53 0.97
N ASN A 20 3.31 22.41 0.28
CA ASN A 20 2.13 22.04 -0.49
C ASN A 20 2.50 21.26 -1.76
N GLU A 21 3.58 21.60 -2.44
CA GLU A 21 4.07 20.83 -3.59
C GLU A 21 4.62 19.46 -3.15
N LEU A 22 5.30 19.39 -1.99
CA LEU A 22 5.68 18.11 -1.38
C LEU A 22 4.47 17.30 -0.93
N LEU A 23 3.48 17.95 -0.33
CA LEU A 23 2.24 17.32 0.11
C LEU A 23 1.41 16.85 -1.08
N ASP A 24 1.25 17.66 -2.12
CA ASP A 24 0.61 17.28 -3.38
C ASP A 24 1.40 16.18 -4.08
N CYS A 25 2.73 16.21 -4.06
CA CYS A 25 3.55 15.13 -4.57
C CYS A 25 3.27 13.83 -3.78
N MET A 26 3.31 13.86 -2.44
CA MET A 26 2.99 12.72 -1.58
C MET A 26 1.52 12.24 -1.69
N LEU A 27 0.57 13.15 -1.90
CA LEU A 27 -0.87 12.86 -2.09
C LEU A 27 -1.18 12.39 -3.52
N SER A 28 -0.37 12.78 -4.51
CA SER A 28 -0.50 12.37 -5.91
C SER A 28 0.09 10.99 -6.18
N VAL A 29 0.91 10.45 -5.27
CA VAL A 29 1.40 9.07 -5.36
C VAL A 29 0.33 8.14 -4.79
N ASN A 30 -0.37 7.42 -5.66
CA ASN A 30 -1.18 6.29 -5.22
C ASN A 30 -0.24 5.29 -4.51
N GLN A 31 -0.51 4.96 -3.26
CA GLN A 31 0.31 4.04 -2.48
C GLN A 31 -0.56 3.14 -1.60
N LEU A 32 -0.05 1.94 -1.32
CA LEU A 32 -0.64 1.01 -0.36
C LEU A 32 0.25 0.89 0.86
N VAL A 33 -0.38 0.69 2.01
CA VAL A 33 0.31 0.30 3.23
C VAL A 33 0.15 -1.20 3.39
N LEU A 34 1.26 -1.93 3.39
CA LEU A 34 1.24 -3.36 3.67
C LEU A 34 1.50 -3.59 5.16
N VAL A 35 0.52 -4.19 5.84
CA VAL A 35 0.61 -4.62 7.24
C VAL A 35 0.41 -6.13 7.28
N LEU A 36 1.32 -6.84 7.93
CA LEU A 36 1.23 -8.29 8.11
C LEU A 36 0.77 -8.60 9.53
N ARG A 37 -0.33 -9.35 9.63
CA ARG A 37 -0.80 -9.94 10.88
C ARG A 37 -0.55 -11.44 10.84
N HIS A 38 0.25 -11.96 11.78
CA HIS A 38 0.65 -13.37 11.82
C HIS A 38 0.78 -13.85 13.26
N THR A 39 0.86 -15.16 13.43
CA THR A 39 1.09 -15.79 14.73
C THR A 39 2.56 -16.17 14.85
N ASP A 40 3.19 -15.85 15.97
CA ASP A 40 4.57 -16.25 16.27
C ASP A 40 4.68 -17.70 16.79
N ASP A 41 5.90 -18.14 17.10
CA ASP A 41 6.21 -19.45 17.67
C ASP A 41 5.56 -19.70 19.04
N ARG A 42 5.11 -18.65 19.72
CA ARG A 42 4.42 -18.69 21.02
C ARG A 42 2.91 -18.62 20.89
N ASN A 43 2.37 -18.77 19.68
CA ASN A 43 0.95 -18.62 19.38
C ASN A 43 0.37 -17.24 19.71
N THR A 44 1.21 -16.20 19.72
CA THR A 44 0.76 -14.82 19.96
C THR A 44 0.57 -14.10 18.64
N VAL A 45 -0.53 -13.35 18.53
CA VAL A 45 -0.82 -12.53 17.33
C VAL A 45 0.10 -11.32 17.33
N GLN A 46 0.80 -11.14 16.22
CA GLN A 46 1.70 -10.04 15.94
C GLN A 46 1.18 -9.27 14.73
N GLU A 47 1.14 -7.95 14.85
CA GLU A 47 0.85 -7.04 13.74
C GLU A 47 2.06 -6.17 13.47
N ARG A 48 2.52 -6.14 12.22
CA ARG A 48 3.72 -5.40 11.82
C ARG A 48 3.50 -4.66 10.51
N PHE A 49 3.77 -3.36 10.53
CA PHE A 49 3.99 -2.60 9.31
C PHE A 49 5.17 -3.20 8.55
N PHE A 50 5.01 -3.37 7.25
CA PHE A 50 6.03 -3.94 6.38
C PHE A 50 6.63 -2.88 5.47
N GLU A 51 5.84 -2.27 4.59
CA GLU A 51 6.30 -1.24 3.66
C GLU A 51 5.16 -0.37 3.12
N PHE A 52 5.54 0.74 2.49
CA PHE A 52 4.69 1.47 1.54
C PHE A 52 4.95 0.96 0.13
N ILE A 53 3.91 0.52 -0.57
CA ILE A 53 3.99 0.03 -1.94
C ILE A 53 3.51 1.14 -2.88
N PRO A 54 4.40 1.75 -3.69
CA PRO A 54 3.99 2.73 -4.69
C PRO A 54 3.19 2.03 -5.80
N LEU A 55 2.05 2.62 -6.17
CA LEU A 55 1.18 2.14 -7.23
C LEU A 55 1.33 3.00 -8.48
N LYS A 56 1.33 2.33 -9.64
CA LYS A 56 1.25 3.01 -10.93
C LYS A 56 -0.15 3.60 -11.18
N SER A 57 -1.19 2.94 -10.66
CA SER A 57 -2.57 3.40 -10.76
C SER A 57 -3.45 2.79 -9.67
N ALA A 58 -4.57 3.44 -9.35
CA ALA A 58 -5.53 2.98 -8.34
C ALA A 58 -6.60 2.01 -8.90
N ASN A 59 -6.30 1.26 -9.96
CA ASN A 59 -7.20 0.23 -10.48
C ASN A 59 -6.88 -1.15 -9.88
N ALA A 60 -7.85 -2.07 -9.96
CA ALA A 60 -7.76 -3.37 -9.28
C ALA A 60 -6.59 -4.23 -9.78
N GLU A 61 -6.26 -4.12 -11.07
CA GLU A 61 -5.15 -4.85 -11.68
C GLU A 61 -3.81 -4.38 -11.13
N SER A 62 -3.55 -3.06 -11.17
CA SER A 62 -2.30 -2.48 -10.70
C SER A 62 -2.09 -2.74 -9.21
N ILE A 63 -3.16 -2.71 -8.41
CA ILE A 63 -3.11 -3.03 -6.98
C ILE A 63 -2.77 -4.50 -6.77
N ALA A 64 -3.53 -5.40 -7.41
CA ALA A 64 -3.34 -6.84 -7.25
C ALA A 64 -1.94 -7.28 -7.71
N THR A 65 -1.45 -6.79 -8.84
CA THR A 65 -0.10 -7.10 -9.33
C THR A 65 0.97 -6.65 -8.33
N ALA A 66 0.89 -5.41 -7.83
CA ALA A 66 1.86 -4.90 -6.87
C ALA A 66 1.86 -5.72 -5.55
N LEU A 67 0.68 -6.11 -5.07
CA LEU A 67 0.52 -6.99 -3.92
C LEU A 67 1.08 -8.39 -4.17
N SER A 68 0.72 -9.03 -5.29
CA SER A 68 1.18 -10.38 -5.63
C SER A 68 2.70 -10.45 -5.73
N GLU A 69 3.34 -9.44 -6.34
CA GLU A 69 4.80 -9.33 -6.38
C GLU A 69 5.41 -9.29 -4.98
N ARG A 70 4.92 -8.44 -4.07
CA ARG A 70 5.42 -8.38 -2.69
C ARG A 70 5.14 -9.66 -1.91
N LEU A 71 3.94 -10.20 -2.03
CA LEU A 71 3.55 -11.44 -1.36
C LEU A 71 4.39 -12.63 -1.85
N SER A 72 4.76 -12.68 -3.12
CA SER A 72 5.67 -13.73 -3.62
C SER A 72 7.06 -13.66 -3.01
N GLY A 73 7.55 -12.47 -2.67
CA GLY A 73 8.81 -12.30 -1.94
C GLY A 73 8.71 -12.72 -0.47
N ILE A 74 7.55 -12.49 0.15
CA ILE A 74 7.29 -12.82 1.56
C ILE A 74 6.97 -14.32 1.74
N LEU A 75 6.24 -14.91 0.79
CA LEU A 75 5.68 -16.28 0.82
C LEU A 75 5.96 -17.06 -0.48
N PRO A 76 7.23 -17.23 -0.91
CA PRO A 76 7.57 -17.75 -2.24
C PRO A 76 7.00 -19.14 -2.56
N GLU A 77 6.94 -20.03 -1.57
CA GLU A 77 6.41 -21.39 -1.72
C GLU A 77 5.26 -21.70 -0.75
N GLN A 78 4.84 -20.69 0.03
CA GLN A 78 3.95 -20.87 1.18
C GLN A 78 2.63 -20.13 0.99
N LYS A 79 2.10 -20.14 -0.24
CA LYS A 79 0.84 -19.46 -0.59
C LYS A 79 -0.33 -19.84 0.33
N GLY A 80 -0.37 -21.09 0.80
CA GLY A 80 -1.39 -21.57 1.73
C GLY A 80 -1.37 -20.94 3.13
N LYS A 81 -0.30 -20.22 3.50
CA LYS A 81 -0.20 -19.50 4.78
C LYS A 81 -0.92 -18.14 4.78
N LEU A 82 -1.21 -17.57 3.60
CA LEU A 82 -2.05 -16.39 3.52
C LEU A 82 -3.52 -16.80 3.68
N ILE A 83 -4.07 -16.55 4.87
CA ILE A 83 -5.43 -16.97 5.23
C ILE A 83 -6.46 -15.84 5.17
N CYS A 84 -6.00 -14.59 5.04
CA CYS A 84 -6.88 -13.44 5.05
C CYS A 84 -6.28 -12.26 4.28
N GLN A 85 -7.14 -11.49 3.63
CA GLN A 85 -6.86 -10.20 3.03
C GLN A 85 -7.91 -9.17 3.49
N VAL A 86 -7.49 -7.97 3.88
CA VAL A 86 -8.37 -6.96 4.51
C VAL A 86 -8.23 -5.63 3.80
N TYR A 87 -9.31 -5.15 3.18
CA TYR A 87 -9.35 -3.86 2.48
C TYR A 87 -10.69 -3.16 2.71
N ASP A 88 -10.81 -1.90 2.26
CA ASP A 88 -12.09 -1.21 2.24
C ASP A 88 -13.11 -1.87 1.28
N GLY A 89 -14.35 -1.38 1.33
CA GLY A 89 -15.44 -1.87 0.51
C GLY A 89 -15.54 -1.21 -0.86
N ALA A 90 -14.52 -0.46 -1.30
CA ALA A 90 -14.55 0.18 -2.60
C ALA A 90 -14.69 -0.90 -3.69
N SER A 91 -15.41 -0.58 -4.77
CA SER A 91 -15.67 -1.52 -5.88
C SER A 91 -14.38 -2.08 -6.49
N VAL A 92 -13.31 -1.30 -6.49
CA VAL A 92 -11.97 -1.70 -6.93
C VAL A 92 -11.40 -2.80 -6.03
N MET A 93 -11.62 -2.73 -4.72
CA MET A 93 -11.10 -3.69 -3.74
C MET A 93 -11.98 -4.95 -3.64
N ARG A 94 -13.30 -4.79 -3.48
CA ARG A 94 -14.29 -5.86 -3.24
C ARG A 94 -14.99 -6.37 -4.52
N GLY A 95 -14.45 -6.06 -5.70
CA GLY A 95 -15.07 -6.46 -6.96
C GLY A 95 -15.09 -7.99 -7.13
N ALA A 96 -16.27 -8.61 -7.13
CA ALA A 96 -16.44 -10.07 -7.21
C ALA A 96 -15.90 -10.71 -8.50
N ILE A 97 -15.81 -9.93 -9.60
CA ILE A 97 -15.38 -10.40 -10.93
C ILE A 97 -13.95 -9.98 -11.25
N SER A 98 -13.56 -8.75 -10.89
CA SER A 98 -12.30 -8.14 -11.33
C SER A 98 -11.59 -7.31 -10.24
N GLY A 99 -12.12 -7.31 -9.03
CA GLY A 99 -11.55 -6.59 -7.90
C GLY A 99 -10.29 -7.24 -7.35
N VAL A 100 -9.60 -6.52 -6.48
CA VAL A 100 -8.37 -6.98 -5.83
C VAL A 100 -8.61 -8.26 -5.05
N GLU A 101 -9.72 -8.35 -4.31
CA GLU A 101 -10.17 -9.55 -3.60
C GLU A 101 -10.07 -10.80 -4.47
N ARG A 102 -10.73 -10.79 -5.63
CA ARG A 102 -10.83 -11.95 -6.50
C ARG A 102 -9.48 -12.33 -7.07
N ARG A 103 -8.71 -11.34 -7.52
CA ARG A 103 -7.37 -11.53 -8.12
C ARG A 103 -6.39 -12.15 -7.14
N ILE A 104 -6.34 -11.65 -5.90
CA ILE A 104 -5.47 -12.21 -4.86
C ILE A 104 -5.95 -13.62 -4.47
N GLN A 105 -7.26 -13.86 -4.40
CA GLN A 105 -7.79 -15.17 -4.05
C GLN A 105 -7.53 -16.23 -5.13
N ASP A 106 -7.45 -15.85 -6.41
CA ASP A 106 -7.06 -16.75 -7.50
C ASP A 106 -5.62 -17.26 -7.34
N GLU A 107 -4.71 -16.43 -6.83
CA GLU A 107 -3.32 -16.83 -6.56
C GLU A 107 -3.13 -17.48 -5.19
N TYR A 108 -3.90 -17.04 -4.20
CA TYR A 108 -3.85 -17.48 -2.80
C TYR A 108 -5.24 -17.97 -2.37
N PRO A 109 -5.61 -19.23 -2.66
CA PRO A 109 -6.98 -19.72 -2.48
C PRO A 109 -7.52 -19.64 -1.04
N ASN A 110 -6.62 -19.66 -0.05
CA ASN A 110 -6.97 -19.56 1.37
C ASN A 110 -7.14 -18.11 1.85
N ALA A 111 -6.82 -17.11 1.04
CA ALA A 111 -6.85 -15.70 1.44
C ALA A 111 -8.28 -15.14 1.40
N HIS A 112 -9.04 -15.38 2.46
CA HIS A 112 -10.42 -14.91 2.56
C HIS A 112 -10.47 -13.39 2.76
N TYR A 113 -11.34 -12.72 1.99
CA TYR A 113 -11.58 -11.30 2.17
C TYR A 113 -12.36 -11.00 3.43
N ILE A 114 -11.89 -9.99 4.17
CA ILE A 114 -12.60 -9.38 5.27
C ILE A 114 -12.73 -7.89 4.98
N HIS A 115 -13.95 -7.38 5.10
CA HIS A 115 -14.22 -5.97 4.92
C HIS A 115 -13.65 -5.15 6.09
N CYS A 116 -12.90 -4.10 5.77
CA CYS A 116 -12.39 -3.15 6.75
C CYS A 116 -13.50 -2.16 7.16
N TYR A 117 -13.94 -2.23 8.42
CA TYR A 117 -14.99 -1.37 8.99
C TYR A 117 -14.52 0.04 9.40
N ALA A 118 -13.24 0.38 9.17
CA ALA A 118 -12.69 1.68 9.57
C ALA A 118 -13.26 2.86 8.77
N HIS A 119 -13.98 2.61 7.67
CA HIS A 119 -14.52 3.61 6.75
C HIS A 119 -16.06 3.61 6.70
N ASN A 120 -16.72 3.85 7.83
CA ASN A 120 -18.15 4.16 7.88
C ASN A 120 -18.43 5.66 7.73
#